data_AF-A0A849BKP2-F1
#
_entry.id   AF-A0A849BKP2-F1
#
_cell.length_a   1.000
_cell.length_b   1.000
_cell.length_c   1.000
_cell.angle_alpha   90.00
_cell.angle_beta   90.00
_cell.angle_gamma   90.00
#
_symmetry.space_group_name_H-M   'P 1'
#
loop_
_entity.id
_entity.type
_entity.pdbx_description
1 polymer ?
#
loop_
_entity_poly.entity_id
_entity_poly.type
_entity_poly.pdbx_seq_one_letter_code
_entity_poly.pdbx_strand_id
1 'polypeptide(L)'
;MLVVDLDLESPGVSNLLSHVGDLPSHGVVDQMVETAVGNVEELDTVALAHIDDLTAGEVWIAPAQGRPREGYTFLPKLNRVYSPITIDGRPLTFADRVESAVSASVEAVRRRSREPDLVLLDSRAGLHDIAAAVVTRLAGTTLVFSGDSEATWIGYGNLASEWGSNAALATRMRSNIKMVASLAPDVGEEAYLARFAERSYACWSSIYDDLQAGDAYDEDAYNPPPNDTSAPHYPLPITFDPTLRHLERASFLAAFESRVAQAAFQRFTQGVQDIIDSGELDGTR
;
A
#
# COMPACT_ATOMS: atom_id res chain seq x y z
N MET A 1 -12.95 7.41 3.87
CA MET A 1 -11.66 6.83 3.48
C MET A 1 -10.64 7.94 3.24
N LEU A 2 -9.37 7.68 3.51
CA LEU A 2 -8.24 8.53 3.16
C LEU A 2 -7.28 7.74 2.25
N VAL A 3 -6.79 8.36 1.18
CA VAL A 3 -5.74 7.84 0.31
C VAL A 3 -4.49 8.71 0.48
N VAL A 4 -3.38 8.12 0.89
CA VAL A 4 -2.10 8.81 1.04
C VAL A 4 -1.15 8.38 -0.07
N ASP A 5 -0.70 9.34 -0.86
CA ASP A 5 0.24 9.12 -1.96
C ASP A 5 1.68 9.19 -1.44
N LEU A 6 2.27 8.02 -1.26
CA LEU A 6 3.65 7.82 -0.80
C LEU A 6 4.59 7.48 -1.96
N ASP A 7 4.14 7.51 -3.22
CA ASP A 7 5.05 7.57 -4.37
C ASP A 7 5.56 9.00 -4.54
N LEU A 8 6.54 9.35 -3.69
CA LEU A 8 7.09 10.70 -3.67
C LEU A 8 7.87 11.07 -4.95
N GLU A 9 8.27 10.11 -5.77
CA GLU A 9 9.08 10.35 -6.98
C GLU A 9 8.23 10.39 -8.25
N SER A 10 7.10 9.70 -8.27
CA SER A 10 6.17 9.69 -9.39
C SER A 10 4.71 9.69 -8.91
N PRO A 11 4.25 10.77 -8.22
CA PRO A 11 2.92 10.81 -7.60
C PRO A 11 1.81 10.54 -8.63
N GLY A 12 1.03 9.50 -8.40
CA GLY A 12 0.10 8.96 -9.39
C GLY A 12 -1.35 9.07 -8.94
N VAL A 13 -1.69 8.44 -7.81
CA VAL A 13 -3.08 8.29 -7.35
C VAL A 13 -3.74 9.64 -7.06
N SER A 14 -3.01 10.60 -6.50
CA SER A 14 -3.61 11.89 -6.15
C SER A 14 -3.92 12.74 -7.38
N ASN A 15 -3.11 12.62 -8.44
CA ASN A 15 -3.37 13.28 -9.72
C ASN A 15 -4.55 12.64 -10.47
N LEU A 16 -4.78 11.35 -10.25
CA LEU A 16 -5.96 10.66 -10.78
C LEU A 16 -7.25 11.14 -10.09
N LEU A 17 -7.21 11.31 -8.76
CA LEU A 17 -8.37 11.59 -7.93
C LEU A 17 -8.70 13.09 -7.76
N SER A 18 -7.79 14.01 -8.07
CA SER A 18 -8.02 15.47 -7.96
C SER A 18 -7.67 16.25 -9.22
N HIS A 19 -8.33 17.39 -9.43
CA HIS A 19 -7.84 18.37 -10.40
C HIS A 19 -6.68 19.17 -9.80
N VAL A 20 -5.74 19.62 -10.64
CA VAL A 20 -4.56 20.38 -10.20
C VAL A 20 -4.93 21.63 -9.38
N GLY A 21 -6.08 22.24 -9.64
CA GLY A 21 -6.57 23.41 -8.89
C GLY A 21 -7.06 23.10 -7.47
N ASP A 22 -7.45 21.84 -7.23
CA ASP A 22 -8.10 21.36 -6.00
C ASP A 22 -7.10 20.69 -5.05
N LEU A 23 -5.82 20.60 -5.46
CA LEU A 23 -4.77 20.14 -4.57
C LEU A 23 -4.67 21.06 -3.34
N PRO A 24 -4.43 20.51 -2.15
CA PRO A 24 -4.16 21.27 -0.94
C PRO A 24 -2.87 22.07 -1.08
N SER A 25 -2.67 23.07 -0.23
CA SER A 25 -1.52 23.98 -0.33
C SER A 25 -0.17 23.29 -0.07
N HIS A 26 -0.17 22.16 0.62
CA HIS A 26 0.98 21.35 1.01
C HIS A 26 0.69 19.87 0.73
N GLY A 27 1.74 19.07 0.55
CA GLY A 27 1.63 17.60 0.41
C GLY A 27 2.36 16.85 1.52
N VAL A 28 2.39 15.52 1.40
CA VAL A 28 3.13 14.62 2.30
C VAL A 28 4.61 15.01 2.39
N VAL A 29 5.25 15.37 1.27
CA VAL A 29 6.65 15.82 1.26
C VAL A 29 6.83 17.09 2.10
N ASP A 30 5.90 18.03 2.03
CA ASP A 30 5.94 19.24 2.84
C ASP A 30 5.83 18.88 4.33
N GLN A 31 4.86 18.04 4.70
CA GLN A 31 4.70 17.55 6.06
C GLN A 31 5.98 16.89 6.59
N MET A 32 6.62 16.01 5.81
CA MET A 32 7.83 15.30 6.23
C MET A 32 9.03 16.25 6.43
N VAL A 33 9.16 17.28 5.59
CA VAL A 33 10.22 18.29 5.71
C VAL A 33 9.97 19.21 6.89
N GLU A 34 8.73 19.66 7.10
CA GLU A 34 8.41 20.59 8.17
C GLU A 34 8.38 19.90 9.55
N THR A 35 8.05 18.60 9.63
CA THR A 35 8.23 17.80 10.85
C THR A 35 9.67 17.85 11.34
N ALA A 36 10.65 17.92 10.43
CA ALA A 36 12.07 18.01 10.78
C ALA A 36 12.45 19.29 11.51
N VAL A 37 11.67 20.36 11.35
CA VAL A 37 11.93 21.70 11.90
C VAL A 37 10.84 22.17 12.85
N GLY A 38 9.87 21.31 13.17
CA GLY A 38 8.79 21.58 14.12
C GLY A 38 7.71 22.54 13.60
N ASN A 39 7.55 22.70 12.29
CA ASN A 39 6.68 23.71 11.67
C ASN A 39 5.44 23.10 10.99
N VAL A 40 4.66 22.31 11.73
CA VAL A 40 3.61 21.44 11.17
C VAL A 40 2.17 21.92 11.40
N GLU A 41 1.95 22.91 12.28
CA GLU A 41 0.62 23.23 12.79
C GLU A 41 -0.35 23.79 11.73
N GLU A 42 0.17 24.53 10.74
CA GLU A 42 -0.64 25.23 9.73
C GLU A 42 -0.63 24.55 8.34
N LEU A 43 -0.14 23.31 8.25
CA LEU A 43 -0.04 22.62 6.98
C LEU A 43 -1.40 22.10 6.52
N ASP A 44 -1.90 22.70 5.44
CA ASP A 44 -3.01 22.19 4.65
C ASP A 44 -2.53 21.05 3.74
N THR A 45 -2.74 19.79 4.15
CA THR A 45 -2.18 18.59 3.51
C THR A 45 -3.19 17.64 2.88
N VAL A 46 -4.49 17.89 3.04
CA VAL A 46 -5.55 16.98 2.57
C VAL A 46 -6.64 17.71 1.81
N ALA A 47 -7.18 17.06 0.77
CA ALA A 47 -8.30 17.56 -0.02
C ALA A 47 -9.35 16.46 -0.22
N LEU A 48 -10.58 16.85 -0.52
CA LEU A 48 -11.63 15.91 -0.96
C LEU A 48 -11.36 15.49 -2.41
N ALA A 49 -11.45 14.20 -2.69
CA ALA A 49 -11.38 13.69 -4.05
C ALA A 49 -12.65 14.04 -4.83
N HIS A 50 -12.49 14.23 -6.13
CA HIS A 50 -13.61 14.42 -7.06
C HIS A 50 -13.93 13.09 -7.72
N ILE A 51 -14.91 12.37 -7.15
CA ILE A 51 -15.43 11.10 -7.67
C ILE A 51 -16.92 11.33 -7.99
N ASP A 52 -17.24 11.35 -9.28
CA ASP A 52 -18.62 11.46 -9.76
C ASP A 52 -19.42 10.21 -9.31
N ASP A 53 -20.72 10.38 -9.05
CA ASP A 53 -21.65 9.31 -8.66
C ASP A 53 -21.33 8.55 -7.35
N LEU A 54 -20.51 9.12 -6.46
CA LEU A 54 -20.34 8.58 -5.11
C LEU A 54 -21.65 8.71 -4.31
N THR A 55 -22.43 7.63 -4.26
CA THR A 55 -23.78 7.61 -3.67
C THR A 55 -23.77 7.75 -2.14
N ALA A 56 -22.65 7.42 -1.49
CA ALA A 56 -22.46 7.57 -0.06
C ALA A 56 -20.97 7.57 0.31
N GLY A 57 -20.59 8.39 1.29
CA GLY A 57 -19.23 8.44 1.84
C GLY A 57 -18.39 9.59 1.32
N GLU A 58 -17.14 9.62 1.78
CA GLU A 58 -16.15 10.65 1.42
C GLU A 58 -14.81 9.96 1.18
N VAL A 59 -14.14 10.38 0.11
CA VAL A 59 -12.77 9.99 -0.19
C VAL A 59 -11.91 11.24 -0.05
N TRP A 60 -11.00 11.20 0.92
CA TRP A 60 -9.99 12.22 1.13
C TRP A 60 -8.67 11.76 0.49
N ILE A 61 -7.87 12.71 0.02
CA ILE A 61 -6.53 12.47 -0.48
C ILE A 61 -5.49 13.28 0.28
N ALA A 62 -4.33 12.68 0.51
CA ALA A 62 -3.11 13.34 0.96
C ALA A 62 -2.05 13.18 -0.14
N PRO A 63 -1.87 14.18 -1.03
CA PRO A 63 -0.97 14.05 -2.16
C PRO A 63 0.49 14.14 -1.74
N ALA A 64 1.39 13.50 -2.51
CA ALA A 64 2.82 13.62 -2.28
C ALA A 64 3.30 15.09 -2.34
N GLN A 65 2.76 15.87 -3.28
CA GLN A 65 3.06 17.30 -3.47
C GLN A 65 1.85 18.19 -3.25
N GLY A 66 2.09 19.40 -2.75
CA GLY A 66 1.08 20.46 -2.68
C GLY A 66 0.81 21.10 -4.03
N ARG A 67 -0.19 21.97 -4.07
CA ARG A 67 -0.60 22.72 -5.27
C ARG A 67 0.55 23.59 -5.81
N PRO A 68 0.88 23.48 -7.11
CA PRO A 68 1.86 24.36 -7.74
C PRO A 68 1.48 25.84 -7.58
N ARG A 69 2.42 26.65 -7.10
CA ARG A 69 2.29 28.11 -6.93
C ARG A 69 3.65 28.79 -7.05
N GLU A 70 3.66 30.11 -7.27
CA GLU A 70 4.90 30.88 -7.35
C GLU A 70 5.77 30.66 -6.09
N GLY A 71 7.04 30.34 -6.30
CA GLY A 71 8.01 30.05 -5.24
C GLY A 71 7.93 28.66 -4.61
N TYR A 72 6.94 27.82 -4.96
CA TYR A 72 6.88 26.43 -4.50
C TYR A 72 7.86 25.55 -5.29
N THR A 73 8.71 24.79 -4.58
CA THR A 73 9.68 23.89 -5.20
C THR A 73 9.60 22.49 -4.58
N PHE A 74 9.12 21.52 -5.36
CA PHE A 74 8.92 20.14 -4.91
C PHE A 74 10.25 19.38 -4.80
N LEU A 75 11.05 19.36 -5.87
CA LEU A 75 12.28 18.56 -5.94
C LEU A 75 13.29 18.86 -4.81
N PRO A 76 13.57 20.12 -4.42
CA PRO A 76 14.46 20.40 -3.30
C PRO A 76 13.92 19.88 -1.96
N LYS A 77 12.59 19.88 -1.77
CA LYS A 77 11.96 19.31 -0.57
C LYS A 77 12.05 17.78 -0.58
N LEU A 78 11.79 17.14 -1.72
CA LEU A 78 11.96 15.69 -1.89
C LEU A 78 13.37 15.23 -1.53
N ASN A 79 14.41 15.93 -1.99
CA ASN A 79 15.80 15.61 -1.63
C ASN A 79 16.07 15.70 -0.11
N ARG A 80 15.43 16.65 0.58
CA ARG A 80 15.53 16.78 2.04
C ARG A 80 14.82 15.66 2.77
N VAL A 81 13.75 15.11 2.19
CA VAL A 81 13.10 13.92 2.73
C VAL A 81 14.11 12.76 2.78
N TYR A 82 14.99 12.55 1.81
CA TYR A 82 15.96 11.43 1.94
C TYR A 82 17.17 11.73 2.81
N SER A 83 17.33 12.98 3.28
CA SER A 83 18.47 13.36 4.11
C SER A 83 18.28 12.88 5.56
N PRO A 84 19.34 12.43 6.25
CA PRO A 84 19.29 12.12 7.68
C PRO A 84 19.05 13.40 8.49
N ILE A 85 18.19 13.30 9.50
CA ILE A 85 17.77 14.44 10.33
C ILE A 85 17.91 14.06 11.80
N THR A 86 18.31 15.02 12.62
CA THR A 86 18.39 14.88 14.08
C THR A 86 17.63 16.03 14.73
N ILE A 87 16.71 15.72 15.64
CA ILE A 87 15.98 16.68 16.46
C ILE A 87 16.36 16.41 17.92
N ASP A 88 16.76 17.44 18.66
CA ASP A 88 17.15 17.35 20.08
C ASP A 88 18.15 16.21 20.39
N GLY A 89 19.10 16.01 19.47
CA GLY A 89 20.14 14.97 19.59
C GLY A 89 19.67 13.55 19.26
N ARG A 90 18.40 13.35 18.84
CA ARG A 90 17.86 12.05 18.42
C ARG A 90 17.69 11.99 16.91
N PRO A 91 18.17 10.93 16.23
CA PRO A 91 17.92 10.76 14.82
C PRO A 91 16.43 10.55 14.58
N LEU A 92 15.87 11.30 13.65
CA LEU A 92 14.52 11.09 13.14
C LEU A 92 14.64 10.30 11.84
N THR A 93 14.22 9.04 11.87
CA THR A 93 14.38 8.15 10.72
C THR A 93 13.43 8.54 9.59
N PHE A 94 13.73 8.04 8.39
CA PHE A 94 12.81 8.16 7.26
C PHE A 94 11.42 7.62 7.62
N ALA A 95 11.38 6.45 8.25
CA ALA A 95 10.17 5.76 8.68
C ALA A 95 9.35 6.59 9.69
N ASP A 96 10.00 7.20 10.68
CA ASP A 96 9.32 8.05 11.67
C ASP A 96 8.59 9.23 11.01
N ARG A 97 9.17 9.81 9.96
CA ARG A 97 8.54 10.92 9.24
C ARG A 97 7.39 10.48 8.36
N VAL A 98 7.47 9.29 7.75
CA VAL A 98 6.33 8.72 7.01
C VAL A 98 5.18 8.47 7.99
N GLU A 99 5.45 7.84 9.13
CA GLU A 99 4.46 7.62 10.19
C GLU A 99 3.82 8.92 10.68
N SER A 100 4.64 9.93 10.96
CA SER A 100 4.19 11.26 11.35
C SER A 100 3.33 11.92 10.27
N ALA A 101 3.71 11.80 8.99
CA ALA A 101 2.96 12.41 7.90
C ALA A 101 1.62 11.72 7.63
N VAL A 102 1.57 10.39 7.72
CA VAL A 102 0.31 9.62 7.63
C VAL A 102 -0.61 9.98 8.81
N SER A 103 -0.07 9.99 10.04
CA SER A 103 -0.82 10.38 11.24
C SER A 103 -1.37 11.80 11.14
N ALA A 104 -0.56 12.75 10.65
CA ALA A 104 -0.99 14.13 10.44
C ALA A 104 -2.09 14.25 9.38
N SER A 105 -2.04 13.40 8.34
CA SER A 105 -3.08 13.36 7.29
C SER A 105 -4.40 12.82 7.85
N VAL A 106 -4.36 11.76 8.66
CA VAL A 106 -5.54 11.23 9.37
C VAL A 106 -6.14 12.30 10.28
N GLU A 107 -5.31 12.98 11.08
CA GLU A 107 -5.77 14.06 11.97
C GLU A 107 -6.34 15.25 11.18
N ALA A 108 -5.75 15.60 10.03
CA ALA A 108 -6.25 16.66 9.17
C ALA A 108 -7.65 16.33 8.63
N VAL A 109 -7.91 15.09 8.22
CA VAL A 109 -9.25 14.64 7.83
C VAL A 109 -10.21 14.65 9.01
N ARG A 110 -9.78 14.13 10.17
CA ARG A 110 -10.59 14.13 11.41
C ARG A 110 -11.03 15.54 11.82
N ARG A 111 -10.18 16.54 11.69
CA ARG A 111 -10.52 17.95 11.99
C ARG A 111 -11.50 18.56 10.98
N ARG A 112 -11.49 18.10 9.73
CA ARG A 112 -12.31 18.65 8.64
C ARG A 112 -13.64 17.91 8.44
N SER A 113 -13.71 16.65 8.84
CA SER A 113 -14.88 15.78 8.68
C SER A 113 -14.93 14.75 9.82
N ARG A 114 -15.01 13.45 9.50
CA ARG A 114 -14.98 12.31 10.42
C ARG A 114 -13.65 11.56 10.30
N GLU A 115 -13.34 10.77 11.33
CA GLU A 115 -12.21 9.86 11.28
C GLU A 115 -12.34 8.91 10.07
N PRO A 116 -11.28 8.70 9.26
CA PRO A 116 -11.34 7.79 8.13
C PRO A 116 -11.52 6.34 8.60
N ASP A 117 -12.56 5.67 8.11
CA ASP A 117 -12.78 4.23 8.38
C ASP A 117 -11.76 3.31 7.67
N LEU A 118 -11.06 3.84 6.67
CA LEU A 118 -10.05 3.14 5.86
C LEU A 118 -8.98 4.14 5.43
N VAL A 119 -7.71 3.76 5.58
CA VAL A 119 -6.54 4.51 5.11
C VAL A 119 -5.78 3.65 4.10
N LEU A 120 -5.77 4.08 2.83
CA LEU A 120 -5.00 3.44 1.77
C LEU A 120 -3.67 4.16 1.60
N LEU A 121 -2.57 3.40 1.64
CA LEU A 121 -1.23 3.91 1.46
C LEU A 121 -0.73 3.47 0.08
N ASP A 122 -0.73 4.40 -0.88
CA ASP A 122 -0.20 4.14 -2.22
C ASP A 122 1.32 4.30 -2.18
N SER A 123 2.05 3.19 -2.31
CA SER A 123 3.50 3.18 -2.28
C SER A 123 4.05 2.55 -3.54
N ARG A 124 5.24 2.96 -3.95
CA ARG A 124 5.91 2.40 -5.14
C ARG A 124 6.03 0.89 -5.06
N ALA A 125 5.92 0.29 -6.24
CA ALA A 125 6.30 -1.10 -6.46
C ALA A 125 7.80 -1.27 -6.19
N GLY A 126 8.12 -2.23 -5.34
CA GLY A 126 9.48 -2.50 -4.87
C GLY A 126 9.62 -2.11 -3.41
N LEU A 127 10.36 -2.92 -2.65
CA LEU A 127 10.53 -2.71 -1.23
C LEU A 127 11.57 -1.63 -0.93
N HIS A 128 11.34 -0.44 -1.49
CA HIS A 128 12.09 0.77 -1.19
C HIS A 128 11.87 1.15 0.28
N ASP A 129 12.72 2.00 0.86
CA ASP A 129 12.67 2.39 2.28
C ASP A 129 11.28 2.84 2.77
N ILE A 130 10.46 3.41 1.88
CA ILE A 130 9.05 3.78 2.13
C ILE A 130 8.18 2.55 2.33
N ALA A 131 8.23 1.59 1.40
CA ALA A 131 7.44 0.38 1.49
C ALA A 131 7.86 -0.42 2.74
N ALA A 132 9.15 -0.54 3.04
CA ALA A 132 9.60 -1.18 4.27
C ALA A 132 9.09 -0.46 5.53
N ALA A 133 9.17 0.88 5.60
CA ALA A 133 8.64 1.66 6.72
C ALA A 133 7.13 1.51 6.89
N VAL A 134 6.37 1.60 5.78
CA VAL A 134 4.91 1.48 5.76
C VAL A 134 4.48 0.10 6.19
N VAL A 135 5.03 -0.92 5.55
CA VAL A 135 4.69 -2.32 5.76
C VAL A 135 5.00 -2.77 7.18
N THR A 136 6.12 -2.30 7.76
CA THR A 136 6.53 -2.74 9.11
C THR A 136 5.89 -1.93 10.24
N ARG A 137 5.49 -0.67 10.02
CA ARG A 137 5.03 0.22 11.12
C ARG A 137 3.59 0.70 11.00
N LEU A 138 3.04 0.78 9.79
CA LEU A 138 1.79 1.51 9.53
C LEU A 138 0.69 0.65 8.92
N ALA A 139 1.04 -0.37 8.14
CA ALA A 139 0.07 -1.16 7.41
C ALA A 139 -0.51 -2.28 8.30
N GLY A 140 -1.84 -2.33 8.38
CA GLY A 140 -2.58 -3.48 8.87
C GLY A 140 -2.45 -4.67 7.91
N THR A 141 -2.76 -4.43 6.64
CA THR A 141 -2.56 -5.39 5.55
C THR A 141 -1.89 -4.73 4.35
N THR A 142 -0.93 -5.43 3.76
CA THR A 142 -0.14 -5.00 2.60
C THR A 142 -0.51 -5.83 1.39
N LEU A 143 -1.10 -5.20 0.38
CA LEU A 143 -1.36 -5.84 -0.91
C LEU A 143 -0.09 -5.82 -1.76
N VAL A 144 0.46 -6.99 -2.08
CA VAL A 144 1.70 -7.13 -2.85
C VAL A 144 1.36 -7.45 -4.30
N PHE A 145 1.29 -6.41 -5.12
CA PHE A 145 1.01 -6.52 -6.56
C PHE A 145 2.21 -7.07 -7.31
N SER A 146 2.01 -8.21 -7.99
CA SER A 146 3.11 -8.90 -8.62
C SER A 146 2.75 -9.65 -9.90
N GLY A 147 3.74 -9.76 -10.77
CA GLY A 147 3.71 -10.64 -11.94
C GLY A 147 4.61 -11.86 -11.74
N ASP A 148 4.32 -12.95 -12.42
CA ASP A 148 5.08 -14.19 -12.31
C ASP A 148 6.34 -14.20 -13.19
N SER A 149 7.43 -13.61 -12.68
CA SER A 149 8.74 -13.62 -13.34
C SER A 149 9.84 -14.12 -12.40
N GLU A 150 10.92 -14.68 -12.95
CA GLU A 150 12.07 -15.13 -12.13
C GLU A 150 12.69 -13.99 -11.33
N ALA A 151 12.85 -12.80 -11.94
CA ALA A 151 13.38 -11.62 -11.26
C ALA A 151 12.51 -11.19 -10.06
N THR A 152 11.18 -11.27 -10.21
CA THR A 152 10.23 -11.00 -9.13
C THR A 152 10.47 -11.93 -7.94
N TRP A 153 10.52 -13.24 -8.18
CA TRP A 153 10.64 -14.23 -7.11
C TRP A 153 12.02 -14.22 -6.46
N ILE A 154 13.09 -13.89 -7.19
CA ILE A 154 14.40 -13.61 -6.60
C ILE A 154 14.32 -12.41 -5.65
N GLY A 155 13.66 -11.32 -6.09
CA GLY A 155 13.48 -10.12 -5.27
C GLY A 155 12.73 -10.40 -3.98
N TYR A 156 11.58 -11.08 -4.05
CA TYR A 156 10.82 -11.43 -2.85
C TYR A 156 11.49 -12.52 -2.01
N GLY A 157 12.23 -13.46 -2.60
CA GLY A 157 12.97 -14.47 -1.84
C GLY A 157 14.05 -13.85 -0.96
N ASN A 158 14.78 -12.85 -1.47
CA ASN A 158 15.73 -12.08 -0.67
C ASN A 158 15.03 -11.37 0.50
N LEU A 159 13.84 -10.83 0.24
CA LEU A 159 13.06 -10.14 1.25
C LEU A 159 12.52 -11.09 2.33
N ALA A 160 11.93 -12.21 1.93
CA ALA A 160 11.41 -13.21 2.85
C ALA A 160 12.54 -13.77 3.74
N SER A 161 13.75 -13.91 3.20
CA SER A 161 14.96 -14.28 3.96
C SER A 161 15.34 -13.20 4.98
N GLU A 162 15.37 -11.92 4.58
CA GLU A 162 15.67 -10.81 5.48
C GLU A 162 14.63 -10.70 6.61
N TRP A 163 13.34 -10.78 6.29
CA TRP A 163 12.26 -10.77 7.26
C TRP A 163 12.28 -11.98 8.19
N GLY A 164 12.52 -13.18 7.64
CA GLY A 164 12.65 -14.42 8.40
C GLY A 164 13.82 -14.41 9.39
N SER A 165 14.87 -13.63 9.10
CA SER A 165 16.01 -13.48 10.02
C SER A 165 15.68 -12.70 11.31
N ASN A 166 14.53 -12.00 11.34
CA ASN A 166 14.06 -11.24 12.49
C ASN A 166 12.69 -11.77 12.94
N ALA A 167 12.65 -12.51 14.04
CA ALA A 167 11.42 -13.16 14.54
C ALA A 167 10.24 -12.19 14.70
N ALA A 168 10.45 -11.00 15.27
CA ALA A 168 9.38 -10.03 15.46
C ALA A 168 8.83 -9.49 14.12
N LEU A 169 9.69 -9.39 13.11
CA LEU A 169 9.30 -9.00 11.77
C LEU A 169 8.59 -10.14 11.05
N ALA A 170 9.09 -11.37 11.13
CA ALA A 170 8.45 -12.55 10.57
C ALA A 170 7.03 -12.74 11.13
N THR A 171 6.86 -12.70 12.46
CA THR A 171 5.56 -12.80 13.13
C THR A 171 4.56 -11.74 12.67
N ARG A 172 5.04 -10.52 12.40
CA ARG A 172 4.18 -9.44 11.88
C ARG A 172 3.85 -9.63 10.41
N MET A 173 4.85 -9.98 9.60
CA MET A 173 4.71 -10.03 8.15
C MET A 173 3.97 -11.27 7.65
N ARG A 174 4.05 -12.39 8.39
CA ARG A 174 3.48 -13.67 7.98
C ARG A 174 1.99 -13.62 7.71
N SER A 175 1.24 -12.77 8.42
CA SER A 175 -0.21 -12.58 8.27
C SER A 175 -0.58 -11.28 7.57
N ASN A 176 0.31 -10.28 7.54
CA ASN A 176 -0.02 -8.92 7.11
C ASN A 176 0.23 -8.67 5.62
N ILE A 177 0.68 -9.66 4.86
CA ILE A 177 0.77 -9.55 3.39
C ILE A 177 -0.39 -10.27 2.74
N LYS A 178 -0.85 -9.75 1.60
CA LYS A 178 -1.73 -10.51 0.69
C LYS A 178 -1.22 -10.34 -0.73
N MET A 179 -0.93 -11.46 -1.36
CA MET A 179 -0.45 -11.46 -2.74
C MET A 179 -1.55 -11.09 -3.72
N VAL A 180 -1.19 -10.30 -4.73
CA VAL A 180 -2.06 -9.96 -5.84
C VAL A 180 -1.36 -10.33 -7.15
N ALA A 181 -1.96 -11.22 -7.93
CA ALA A 181 -1.48 -11.56 -9.26
C ALA A 181 -2.00 -10.50 -10.26
N SER A 182 -1.22 -9.44 -10.48
CA SER A 182 -1.71 -8.19 -11.08
C SER A 182 -1.89 -8.22 -12.61
N LEU A 183 -1.33 -9.23 -13.27
CA LEU A 183 -1.34 -9.37 -14.74
C LEU A 183 -1.67 -10.82 -15.13
N ALA A 184 -2.69 -11.40 -14.50
CA ALA A 184 -3.09 -12.77 -14.81
C ALA A 184 -3.60 -12.86 -16.26
N PRO A 185 -3.08 -13.77 -17.09
CA PRO A 185 -3.48 -13.85 -18.49
C PRO A 185 -4.91 -14.37 -18.60
N ASP A 186 -5.71 -13.81 -19.53
CA ASP A 186 -7.05 -14.30 -19.83
C ASP A 186 -7.03 -15.76 -20.33
N VAL A 187 -6.08 -16.11 -21.20
CA VAL A 187 -5.90 -17.47 -21.68
C VAL A 187 -4.92 -18.24 -20.79
N GLY A 188 -5.36 -19.38 -20.26
CA GLY A 188 -4.52 -20.25 -19.41
C GLY A 188 -4.37 -19.76 -17.98
N GLU A 189 -5.31 -18.92 -17.52
CA GLU A 189 -5.27 -18.28 -16.20
C GLU A 189 -5.11 -19.29 -15.05
N GLU A 190 -5.85 -20.41 -15.07
CA GLU A 190 -5.81 -21.42 -14.02
C GLU A 190 -4.41 -21.99 -13.82
N ALA A 191 -3.73 -22.34 -14.92
CA ALA A 191 -2.36 -22.84 -14.88
C ALA A 191 -1.36 -21.75 -14.44
N TYR A 192 -1.62 -20.50 -14.81
CA TYR A 192 -0.82 -19.36 -14.34
C TYR A 192 -0.97 -19.16 -12.83
N LEU A 193 -2.20 -19.14 -12.31
CA LEU A 193 -2.48 -18.92 -10.89
C LEU A 193 -1.99 -20.08 -10.02
N ALA A 194 -2.11 -21.33 -10.49
CA ALA A 194 -1.55 -22.48 -9.79
C ALA A 194 -0.03 -22.35 -9.63
N ARG A 195 0.68 -22.01 -10.72
CA ARG A 195 2.13 -21.77 -10.68
C ARG A 195 2.51 -20.57 -9.83
N PHE A 196 1.73 -19.48 -9.89
CA PHE A 196 1.95 -18.31 -9.06
C PHE A 196 1.82 -18.66 -7.58
N ALA A 197 0.74 -19.35 -7.18
CA ALA A 197 0.50 -19.76 -5.80
C ALA A 197 1.60 -20.68 -5.28
N GLU A 198 2.07 -21.64 -6.07
CA GLU A 198 3.20 -22.51 -5.72
C GLU A 198 4.48 -21.71 -5.45
N ARG A 199 4.85 -20.82 -6.37
CA ARG A 199 6.05 -19.96 -6.22
C ARG A 199 5.91 -19.00 -5.05
N SER A 200 4.71 -18.47 -4.85
CA SER A 200 4.42 -17.56 -3.75
C SER A 200 4.51 -18.27 -2.40
N TYR A 201 3.94 -19.47 -2.28
CA TYR A 201 4.08 -20.30 -1.09
C TYR A 201 5.55 -20.61 -0.81
N ALA A 202 6.30 -21.09 -1.81
CA ALA A 202 7.72 -21.39 -1.66
C ALA A 202 8.56 -20.16 -1.25
N CYS A 203 8.14 -18.95 -1.66
CA CYS A 203 8.79 -17.71 -1.30
C CYS A 203 8.50 -17.30 0.14
N TRP A 204 7.23 -17.36 0.57
CA TRP A 204 6.80 -16.81 1.85
C TRP A 204 6.75 -17.84 2.98
N SER A 205 6.86 -19.14 2.69
CA SER A 205 6.89 -20.16 3.73
C SER A 205 8.07 -20.01 4.70
N SER A 206 9.14 -19.30 4.31
CA SER A 206 10.28 -19.04 5.20
C SER A 206 9.98 -18.05 6.33
N ILE A 207 8.87 -17.30 6.26
CA ILE A 207 8.43 -16.41 7.34
C ILE A 207 7.28 -17.01 8.17
N TYR A 208 6.84 -18.23 7.83
CA TYR A 208 5.86 -18.99 8.61
C TYR A 208 6.53 -19.80 9.71
N ASP A 209 5.75 -20.27 10.67
CA ASP A 209 6.28 -21.04 11.79
C ASP A 209 6.74 -22.43 11.34
N ASP A 210 7.95 -22.82 11.74
CA ASP A 210 8.46 -24.16 11.50
C ASP A 210 7.70 -25.15 12.39
N LEU A 211 7.04 -26.12 11.77
CA LEU A 211 6.34 -27.20 12.47
C LEU A 211 7.19 -28.46 12.35
N GLN A 212 8.08 -28.72 13.31
CA GLN A 212 8.89 -29.93 13.26
C GLN A 212 8.13 -31.15 13.77
N ALA A 213 8.43 -32.30 13.17
CA ALA A 213 7.85 -33.57 13.59
C ALA A 213 8.30 -33.92 15.01
N GLY A 214 7.38 -33.81 15.98
CA GLY A 214 7.64 -34.07 17.40
C GLY A 214 7.53 -32.84 18.29
N ASP A 215 7.33 -31.65 17.72
CA ASP A 215 6.98 -30.47 18.50
C ASP A 215 5.63 -30.68 19.19
N ALA A 216 5.50 -30.10 20.39
CA ALA A 216 4.20 -30.03 21.04
C ALA A 216 3.25 -29.25 20.12
N TYR A 217 2.00 -29.70 20.01
CA TYR A 217 0.99 -28.97 19.25
C TYR A 217 0.90 -27.55 19.81
N ASP A 218 1.27 -26.58 18.97
CA ASP A 218 1.15 -25.16 19.26
C ASP A 218 -0.06 -24.64 18.49
N GLU A 219 -1.11 -24.28 19.23
CA GLU A 219 -2.35 -23.76 18.67
C GLU A 219 -2.19 -22.35 18.08
N ASP A 220 -1.12 -21.64 18.47
CA ASP A 220 -0.81 -20.29 18.00
C ASP A 220 0.17 -20.29 16.80
N ALA A 221 0.64 -21.48 16.37
CA ALA A 221 1.55 -21.59 15.24
C ALA A 221 0.87 -21.23 13.91
N TYR A 222 1.46 -20.28 13.20
CA TYR A 222 0.99 -19.79 11.91
C TYR A 222 1.76 -20.44 10.77
N ASN A 223 1.20 -21.54 10.24
CA ASN A 223 1.75 -22.25 9.08
C ASN A 223 0.61 -22.75 8.16
N PRO A 224 0.01 -21.86 7.36
CA PRO A 224 -1.08 -22.23 6.46
C PRO A 224 -0.58 -23.14 5.32
N PRO A 225 -1.35 -24.16 4.92
CA PRO A 225 -0.94 -25.06 3.85
C PRO A 225 -0.93 -24.36 2.48
N PRO A 226 -0.19 -24.90 1.48
CA PRO A 226 -0.05 -24.27 0.15
C PRO A 226 -1.34 -24.00 -0.62
N ASN A 227 -2.42 -24.70 -0.27
CA ASN A 227 -3.72 -24.62 -0.93
C ASN A 227 -4.75 -23.82 -0.13
N ASP A 228 -4.36 -23.17 0.96
CA ASP A 228 -5.26 -22.30 1.72
C ASP A 228 -5.51 -21.00 0.96
N THR A 229 -6.72 -20.84 0.44
CA THR A 229 -7.09 -19.68 -0.39
C THR A 229 -7.19 -18.38 0.41
N SER A 230 -7.37 -18.47 1.72
CA SER A 230 -7.39 -17.30 2.61
C SER A 230 -5.98 -16.80 2.91
N ALA A 231 -4.99 -17.70 2.85
CA ALA A 231 -3.63 -17.40 3.26
C ALA A 231 -2.96 -16.27 2.46
N PRO A 232 -2.01 -15.55 3.08
CA PRO A 232 -1.21 -14.47 2.49
C PRO A 232 -0.58 -14.77 1.13
N HIS A 233 -0.06 -15.99 0.96
CA HIS A 233 0.60 -16.42 -0.27
C HIS A 233 -0.37 -16.73 -1.42
N TYR A 234 -1.65 -17.00 -1.12
CA TYR A 234 -2.62 -17.34 -2.15
C TYR A 234 -3.13 -16.05 -2.84
N PRO A 235 -2.91 -15.89 -4.15
CA PRO A 235 -3.07 -14.60 -4.80
C PRO A 235 -4.53 -14.23 -5.05
N LEU A 236 -4.84 -12.95 -4.87
CA LEU A 236 -6.02 -12.32 -5.48
C LEU A 236 -5.69 -11.98 -6.96
N PRO A 237 -6.42 -12.52 -7.95
CA PRO A 237 -6.11 -12.28 -9.35
C PRO A 237 -6.72 -10.96 -9.86
N ILE A 238 -5.94 -10.23 -10.65
CA ILE A 238 -6.41 -9.18 -11.56
C ILE A 238 -6.10 -9.66 -12.98
N THR A 239 -7.15 -9.89 -13.75
CA THR A 239 -6.98 -10.35 -15.13
C THR A 239 -6.45 -9.20 -15.99
N PHE A 240 -5.40 -9.47 -16.75
CA PHE A 240 -4.80 -8.50 -17.63
C PHE A 240 -5.69 -8.28 -18.85
N ASP A 241 -6.14 -7.05 -19.03
CA ASP A 241 -6.80 -6.60 -20.25
C ASP A 241 -5.98 -5.46 -20.91
N PRO A 242 -5.59 -5.57 -22.20
CA PRO A 242 -4.83 -4.54 -22.90
C PRO A 242 -5.49 -3.16 -22.94
N THR A 243 -6.82 -3.10 -22.89
CA THR A 243 -7.59 -1.83 -22.92
C THR A 243 -7.40 -1.00 -21.65
N LEU A 244 -6.96 -1.63 -20.55
CA LEU A 244 -6.74 -0.99 -19.25
C LEU A 244 -5.32 -0.38 -19.11
N ARG A 245 -4.45 -0.52 -20.11
CA ARG A 245 -3.05 -0.03 -20.05
C ARG A 245 -2.90 1.50 -20.07
N HIS A 246 -3.87 2.20 -20.64
CA HIS A 246 -3.76 3.64 -20.93
C HIS A 246 -5.03 4.40 -20.50
N LEU A 247 -5.43 4.21 -19.24
CA LEU A 247 -6.56 4.94 -18.68
C LEU A 247 -6.15 6.39 -18.36
N GLU A 248 -6.62 7.33 -19.17
CA GLU A 248 -6.63 8.76 -18.81
C GLU A 248 -7.71 9.02 -17.75
N ARG A 249 -7.54 10.00 -16.85
CA ARG A 249 -8.52 10.33 -15.79
C ARG A 249 -9.97 10.42 -16.30
N ALA A 250 -10.19 11.15 -17.40
CA ALA A 250 -11.53 11.32 -17.98
C ALA A 250 -12.15 9.98 -18.46
N SER A 251 -11.29 9.04 -18.84
CA SER A 251 -11.67 7.69 -19.25
C SER A 251 -11.63 6.69 -18.10
N PHE A 252 -11.00 7.00 -16.97
CA PHE A 252 -10.77 6.06 -15.87
C PHE A 252 -12.09 5.63 -15.22
N LEU A 253 -12.95 6.59 -14.86
CA LEU A 253 -14.25 6.28 -14.25
C LEU A 253 -15.16 5.54 -15.25
N ALA A 254 -15.28 6.06 -16.48
CA ALA A 254 -16.07 5.43 -17.53
C ALA A 254 -15.54 4.03 -17.94
N ALA A 255 -14.23 3.82 -17.92
CA ALA A 255 -13.62 2.53 -18.21
C ALA A 255 -13.83 1.55 -17.05
N PHE A 256 -13.81 2.00 -15.80
CA PHE A 256 -14.08 1.15 -14.64
C PHE A 256 -15.54 0.68 -14.58
N GLU A 257 -16.47 1.46 -15.14
CA GLU A 257 -17.85 1.04 -15.36
C GLU A 257 -18.02 0.05 -16.52
N SER A 258 -16.99 -0.14 -17.35
CA SER A 258 -17.06 -1.12 -18.42
C SER A 258 -17.14 -2.53 -17.82
N ARG A 259 -17.94 -3.40 -18.45
CA ARG A 259 -18.02 -4.82 -18.06
C ARG A 259 -16.66 -5.51 -18.09
N VAL A 260 -15.75 -5.02 -18.94
CA VAL A 260 -14.40 -5.55 -19.09
C VAL A 260 -13.56 -5.24 -17.85
N ALA A 261 -13.51 -3.98 -17.41
CA ALA A 261 -12.81 -3.60 -16.19
C ALA A 261 -13.43 -4.29 -14.96
N GLN A 262 -14.76 -4.30 -14.86
CA GLN A 262 -15.44 -4.99 -13.77
C GLN A 262 -15.06 -6.47 -13.72
N ALA A 263 -15.12 -7.19 -14.85
CA ALA A 263 -14.74 -8.59 -14.90
C ALA A 263 -13.26 -8.82 -14.53
N ALA A 264 -12.36 -7.94 -15.00
CA ALA A 264 -10.93 -8.04 -14.71
C ALA A 264 -10.59 -7.86 -13.22
N PHE A 265 -11.27 -6.93 -12.55
CA PHE A 265 -11.01 -6.59 -11.15
C PHE A 265 -11.92 -7.30 -10.13
N GLN A 266 -13.01 -7.95 -10.56
CA GLN A 266 -14.05 -8.48 -9.65
C GLN A 266 -13.50 -9.38 -8.55
N ARG A 267 -12.64 -10.35 -8.88
CA ARG A 267 -12.07 -11.27 -7.88
C ARG A 267 -11.16 -10.56 -6.90
N PHE A 268 -10.40 -9.58 -7.38
CA PHE A 268 -9.55 -8.75 -6.54
C PHE A 268 -10.36 -7.87 -5.60
N THR A 269 -11.34 -7.11 -6.11
CA THR A 269 -12.14 -6.20 -5.28
C THR A 269 -12.99 -6.96 -4.26
N GLN A 270 -13.56 -8.11 -4.64
CA GLN A 270 -14.26 -8.97 -3.69
C GLN A 270 -13.32 -9.48 -2.60
N GLY A 271 -12.14 -9.99 -2.96
CA GLY A 271 -11.17 -10.48 -1.97
C GLY A 271 -10.67 -9.39 -1.02
N VAL A 272 -10.48 -8.15 -1.51
CA VAL A 272 -10.13 -7.01 -0.66
C VAL A 272 -11.29 -6.63 0.25
N GLN A 273 -12.54 -6.66 -0.25
CA GLN A 273 -13.72 -6.42 0.58
C GLN A 273 -13.83 -7.45 1.72
N ASP A 274 -13.60 -8.73 1.42
CA ASP A 274 -13.63 -9.80 2.42
C ASP A 274 -12.57 -9.58 3.53
N ILE A 275 -11.37 -9.10 3.16
CA ILE A 275 -10.30 -8.73 4.12
C ILE A 275 -10.70 -7.52 4.98
N ILE A 276 -11.35 -6.53 4.38
CA ILE A 276 -11.85 -5.36 5.12
C ILE A 276 -12.92 -5.81 6.13
N ASP A 277 -13.87 -6.63 5.69
CA ASP A 277 -15.01 -7.06 6.51
C ASP A 277 -14.63 -8.06 7.62
N SER A 278 -13.56 -8.85 7.43
CA SER A 278 -13.07 -9.81 8.43
C SER A 278 -12.38 -9.14 9.63
N GLY A 279 -12.02 -7.85 9.52
CA GLY A 279 -11.23 -7.15 10.53
C GLY A 279 -9.77 -7.61 10.59
N GLU A 280 -9.30 -8.38 9.61
CA GLU A 280 -7.89 -8.80 9.49
C GLU A 280 -6.93 -7.60 9.28
N LEU A 281 -7.47 -6.41 9.02
CA LEU A 281 -6.75 -5.15 8.92
C LEU A 281 -6.25 -4.60 10.27
N ASP A 282 -6.76 -5.06 11.42
CA ASP A 282 -6.44 -4.43 12.72
C ASP A 282 -5.12 -4.92 13.34
N GLY A 283 -4.42 -5.87 12.72
CA GLY A 283 -3.07 -6.31 13.13
C GLY A 283 -2.91 -6.73 14.61
N THR A 284 -4.02 -7.01 15.31
CA THR A 284 -4.09 -7.24 16.77
C THR A 284 -4.47 -8.67 17.13
N ARG A 285 -4.08 -9.64 16.30
CA ARG A 285 -3.95 -11.03 16.75
C ARG A 285 -2.49 -11.36 17.04
#